data_AF-A0A7J8N9I7-F1
#
_entry.id   AF-A0A7J8N9I7-F1
#
_cell.length_a   1.000
_cell.length_b   1.000
_cell.length_c   1.000
_cell.angle_alpha   90.00
_cell.angle_beta   90.00
_cell.angle_gamma   90.00
#
_symmetry.space_group_name_H-M   'P 1'
#
loop_
_entity.id
_entity.type
_entity.pdbx_description
1 polymer ?
#
loop_
_entity_poly.entity_id
_entity_poly.type
_entity_poly.pdbx_seq_one_letter_code
_entity_poly.pdbx_strand_id
1 'polypeptide(L)'
;MESMQMALENVVISIFDGSNEFAGGSSEVHLALFRIFEGLLRELLSLNWTEPALVEVLGHYLEAMGPFLKYFPDAVASVINKLFELLNSLPFIVKDPSTSSARHARLQICTSFIRIAKAADKSILPHMKGIADMMACLQRDGRLLRSEHNLLGEAFLVMASTAGIQQQQEVLAWLLEPLSQQWIQIEWQNNYLSEPLGLVGLCSERAFMWSLFHTVTFFEKALKRSGTRKGNSNLQNSSTAISTPHPLASHLSWMLPPLLKLLRGIHSLWSPSVFQMLPGEIKAAMSMSDVEQSSLLGGGNPKLSKGALTFVDGSQFDMNKEGYIKPNEADIRNWLKGIRDSGYNVLGLSTTIGDPFFKCIDIDFVALTLIENIQSMEFRHTRLLVHSILIPLIKSCPLDMWEVWLERLLHPLFVHCQQALSCSWSSLLHEGRANVPDNHGILTGSDLKVEVMEEKL
;
A
#
# COMPACT_ATOMS: atom_id res chain seq x y z
N MET A 1 -21.93 -15.04 -11.51
CA MET A 1 -20.54 -15.47 -11.77
C MET A 1 -19.67 -15.33 -10.53
N GLU A 2 -19.71 -14.22 -9.79
CA GLU A 2 -18.93 -14.03 -8.55
C GLU A 2 -19.12 -15.14 -7.49
N SER A 3 -20.35 -15.66 -7.31
CA SER A 3 -20.60 -16.77 -6.37
C SER A 3 -19.94 -18.10 -6.80
N MET A 4 -19.72 -18.30 -8.10
CA MET A 4 -19.09 -19.50 -8.65
C MET A 4 -17.56 -19.43 -8.54
N GLN A 5 -16.97 -18.24 -8.64
CA GLN A 5 -15.55 -18.01 -8.39
C GLN A 5 -15.17 -18.47 -6.97
N MET A 6 -15.86 -17.95 -5.95
CA MET A 6 -15.58 -18.29 -4.55
C MET A 6 -15.75 -19.80 -4.28
N ALA A 7 -16.72 -20.43 -4.94
CA ALA A 7 -16.89 -21.87 -4.83
C ALA A 7 -15.68 -22.63 -5.41
N LEU A 8 -15.20 -22.23 -6.58
CA LEU A 8 -14.03 -22.84 -7.20
C LEU A 8 -12.76 -22.64 -6.37
N GLU A 9 -12.51 -21.42 -5.90
CA GLU A 9 -11.36 -21.09 -5.05
C GLU A 9 -11.36 -21.95 -3.79
N ASN A 10 -12.50 -22.07 -3.09
CA ASN A 10 -12.62 -22.91 -1.90
C ASN A 10 -12.36 -24.40 -2.19
N VAL A 11 -12.86 -24.91 -3.32
CA VAL A 11 -12.63 -26.31 -3.73
C VAL A 11 -11.15 -26.54 -4.04
N VAL A 12 -10.52 -25.68 -4.83
CA VAL A 12 -9.11 -25.80 -5.22
C VAL A 12 -8.21 -25.70 -3.98
N ILE A 13 -8.44 -24.73 -3.10
CA ILE A 13 -7.69 -24.59 -1.84
C ILE A 13 -7.88 -25.86 -0.99
N SER A 14 -9.10 -26.34 -0.79
CA SER A 14 -9.35 -27.53 0.03
C SER A 14 -8.62 -28.79 -0.45
N ILE A 15 -8.41 -28.91 -1.78
CA ILE A 15 -7.73 -30.04 -2.39
C ILE A 15 -6.20 -29.85 -2.41
N PHE A 16 -5.71 -28.63 -2.68
CA PHE A 16 -4.31 -28.38 -3.02
C PHE A 16 -3.53 -27.48 -2.03
N ASP A 17 -4.13 -26.97 -0.94
CA ASP A 17 -3.43 -26.10 0.04
C ASP A 17 -2.32 -26.84 0.83
N GLY A 18 -2.22 -28.16 0.70
CA GLY A 18 -1.12 -28.97 1.24
C GLY A 18 -1.17 -29.18 2.77
N SER A 19 -2.18 -28.63 3.45
CA SER A 19 -2.49 -28.91 4.87
C SER A 19 -2.98 -30.34 5.09
N ASN A 20 -3.65 -30.89 4.08
CA ASN A 20 -3.79 -32.32 3.86
C ASN A 20 -2.74 -32.69 2.83
N GLU A 21 -1.54 -33.16 3.21
CA GLU A 21 -0.65 -33.82 2.25
C GLU A 21 -1.43 -34.98 1.63
N PHE A 22 -2.07 -34.75 0.47
CA PHE A 22 -2.78 -35.75 -0.34
C PHE A 22 -3.37 -36.90 0.51
N ALA A 23 -4.18 -36.53 1.51
CA ALA A 23 -4.50 -37.40 2.64
C ALA A 23 -5.24 -38.66 2.18
N GLY A 24 -4.52 -39.79 2.13
CA GLY A 24 -5.06 -41.16 2.13
C GLY A 24 -5.94 -41.60 0.95
N GLY A 25 -6.12 -40.77 -0.09
CA GLY A 25 -6.87 -41.13 -1.30
C GLY A 25 -6.08 -42.08 -2.20
N SER A 26 -6.78 -42.97 -2.93
CA SER A 26 -6.10 -43.82 -3.92
C SER A 26 -5.46 -42.95 -5.01
N SER A 27 -4.29 -43.37 -5.51
CA SER A 27 -3.55 -42.67 -6.59
C SER A 27 -4.44 -42.38 -7.82
N GLU A 28 -5.45 -43.23 -8.05
CA GLU A 28 -6.43 -43.10 -9.13
C GLU A 28 -7.37 -41.90 -8.95
N VAL A 29 -7.85 -41.64 -7.72
CA VAL A 29 -8.71 -40.48 -7.44
C VAL A 29 -7.93 -39.19 -7.62
N HIS A 30 -6.67 -39.15 -7.17
CA HIS A 30 -5.81 -37.99 -7.38
C HIS A 30 -5.59 -37.75 -8.88
N LEU A 31 -5.25 -38.79 -9.64
CA LEU A 31 -5.05 -38.68 -11.09
C LEU A 31 -6.33 -38.24 -11.84
N ALA A 32 -7.50 -38.70 -11.40
CA ALA A 32 -8.77 -38.25 -11.94
C ALA A 32 -9.02 -36.76 -11.66
N LEU A 33 -8.79 -36.31 -10.42
CA LEU A 33 -8.89 -34.89 -10.06
C LEU A 33 -7.92 -34.02 -10.86
N PHE A 34 -6.66 -34.46 -11.01
CA PHE A 34 -5.67 -33.77 -11.85
C PHE A 34 -6.19 -33.58 -13.28
N ARG A 35 -6.72 -34.63 -13.91
CA ARG A 35 -7.28 -34.55 -15.28
C ARG A 35 -8.47 -33.58 -15.37
N ILE A 36 -9.32 -33.53 -14.35
CA ILE A 36 -10.46 -32.61 -14.31
C ILE A 36 -9.96 -31.16 -14.24
N PHE A 37 -9.05 -30.85 -13.33
CA PHE A 37 -8.51 -29.50 -13.19
C PHE A 37 -7.63 -29.08 -14.37
N GLU A 38 -6.88 -30.01 -14.96
CA GLU A 38 -6.15 -29.76 -16.21
C GLU A 38 -7.12 -29.43 -17.35
N GLY A 39 -8.20 -30.20 -17.51
CA GLY A 39 -9.25 -29.93 -18.49
C GLY A 39 -9.91 -28.56 -18.27
N LEU A 40 -10.29 -28.25 -17.04
CA LEU A 40 -10.86 -26.95 -16.67
C LEU A 40 -9.89 -25.80 -16.97
N LEU A 41 -8.62 -25.95 -16.60
CA LEU A 41 -7.61 -24.93 -16.86
C LEU A 41 -7.42 -24.72 -18.37
N ARG A 42 -7.43 -25.79 -19.17
CA ARG A 42 -7.33 -25.71 -20.63
C ARG A 42 -8.50 -24.94 -21.24
N GLU A 43 -9.73 -25.19 -20.77
CA GLU A 43 -10.91 -24.44 -21.18
C GLU A 43 -10.77 -22.95 -20.83
N LEU A 44 -10.35 -22.62 -19.60
CA LEU A 44 -10.14 -21.23 -19.17
C LEU A 44 -9.07 -20.52 -20.02
N LEU A 45 -7.95 -21.20 -20.32
CA LEU A 45 -6.87 -20.66 -21.15
C LEU A 45 -7.31 -20.40 -22.60
N SER A 46 -8.31 -21.13 -23.10
CA SER A 46 -8.84 -20.97 -24.46
C SER A 46 -9.76 -19.75 -24.65
N LEU A 47 -10.26 -19.15 -23.56
CA LEU A 47 -11.17 -18.03 -23.60
C LEU A 47 -10.47 -16.72 -24.00
N ASN A 48 -10.99 -16.01 -24.99
CA ASN A 48 -10.39 -14.76 -25.51
C ASN A 48 -11.29 -13.54 -25.25
N TRP A 49 -11.71 -13.37 -24.00
CA TRP A 49 -12.53 -12.22 -23.61
C TRP A 49 -11.69 -10.95 -23.55
N THR A 50 -12.24 -9.86 -24.08
CA THR A 50 -11.59 -8.53 -24.14
C THR A 50 -12.37 -7.46 -23.38
N GLU A 51 -13.62 -7.74 -22.98
CA GLU A 51 -14.43 -6.83 -22.19
C GLU A 51 -13.92 -6.76 -20.74
N PRO A 52 -13.74 -5.57 -20.14
CA PRO A 52 -13.15 -5.42 -18.81
C PRO A 52 -13.74 -6.31 -17.71
N ALA A 53 -15.07 -6.39 -17.63
CA ALA A 53 -15.75 -7.19 -16.61
C ALA A 53 -15.50 -8.71 -16.80
N LEU A 54 -15.45 -9.17 -18.05
CA LEU A 54 -15.17 -10.57 -18.36
C LEU A 54 -13.69 -10.91 -18.13
N VAL A 55 -12.79 -9.99 -18.48
CA VAL A 55 -11.35 -10.14 -18.20
C VAL A 55 -11.09 -10.25 -16.70
N GLU A 56 -11.74 -9.41 -15.90
CA GLU A 56 -11.67 -9.49 -14.43
C GLU A 56 -12.14 -10.87 -13.92
N VAL A 57 -13.29 -11.35 -14.39
CA VAL A 57 -13.81 -12.68 -14.04
C VAL A 57 -12.83 -13.80 -14.44
N LEU A 58 -12.24 -13.72 -15.62
CA LEU A 58 -11.27 -14.73 -16.07
C LEU A 58 -9.97 -14.68 -15.26
N GLY A 59 -9.46 -13.49 -14.94
CA GLY A 59 -8.33 -13.30 -14.04
C GLY A 59 -8.56 -13.95 -12.68
N HIS A 60 -9.77 -13.77 -12.13
CA HIS A 60 -10.21 -14.39 -10.89
C HIS A 60 -10.26 -15.92 -10.94
N TYR A 61 -10.71 -16.51 -12.06
CA TYR A 61 -10.67 -17.97 -12.22
C TYR A 61 -9.24 -18.51 -12.37
N LEU A 62 -8.37 -17.78 -13.08
CA LEU A 62 -6.96 -18.17 -13.25
C LEU A 62 -6.18 -18.08 -11.92
N GLU A 63 -6.41 -17.05 -11.11
CA GLU A 63 -5.76 -16.96 -9.79
C GLU A 63 -6.27 -18.03 -8.81
N ALA A 64 -7.55 -18.40 -8.89
CA ALA A 64 -8.12 -19.48 -8.08
C ALA A 64 -7.45 -20.84 -8.38
N MET A 65 -6.89 -21.03 -9.58
CA MET A 65 -6.08 -22.21 -9.94
C MET A 65 -4.67 -22.18 -9.36
N GLY A 66 -4.24 -21.11 -8.70
CA GLY A 66 -2.90 -20.96 -8.15
C GLY A 66 -2.39 -22.15 -7.32
N PRO A 67 -3.15 -22.69 -6.35
CA PRO A 67 -2.72 -23.86 -5.57
C PRO A 67 -2.54 -25.12 -6.42
N PHE A 68 -3.35 -25.31 -7.47
CA PHE A 68 -3.18 -26.42 -8.42
C PHE A 68 -1.85 -26.31 -9.19
N LEU A 69 -1.47 -25.10 -9.59
CA LEU A 69 -0.21 -24.83 -10.30
C LEU A 69 1.05 -25.19 -9.51
N LYS A 70 0.96 -25.24 -8.17
CA LYS A 70 2.05 -25.72 -7.31
C LYS A 70 2.44 -27.17 -7.65
N TYR A 71 1.47 -28.02 -7.98
CA TYR A 71 1.69 -29.43 -8.32
C TYR A 71 1.73 -29.69 -9.83
N PHE A 72 1.39 -28.70 -10.64
CA PHE A 72 1.37 -28.79 -12.10
C PHE A 72 2.21 -27.66 -12.74
N PRO A 73 3.55 -27.69 -12.56
CA PRO A 73 4.44 -26.60 -12.97
C PRO A 73 4.42 -26.32 -14.48
N ASP A 74 4.18 -27.33 -15.31
CA ASP A 74 4.18 -27.20 -16.77
C ASP A 74 3.10 -26.22 -17.29
N ALA A 75 2.01 -26.02 -16.54
CA ALA A 75 0.97 -25.07 -16.93
C ALA A 75 1.23 -23.62 -16.49
N VAL A 76 2.20 -23.39 -15.60
CA VAL A 76 2.47 -22.04 -15.03
C VAL A 76 2.80 -21.04 -16.13
N ALA A 77 3.62 -21.42 -17.11
CA ALA A 77 3.95 -20.59 -18.27
C ALA A 77 2.70 -20.16 -19.04
N SER A 78 1.79 -21.09 -19.31
CA SER A 78 0.55 -20.83 -20.05
C SER A 78 -0.37 -19.85 -19.31
N VAL A 79 -0.48 -19.99 -17.98
CA VAL A 79 -1.26 -19.06 -17.15
C VAL A 79 -0.65 -17.66 -17.14
N ILE A 80 0.67 -17.55 -16.96
CA ILE A 80 1.38 -16.27 -17.01
C ILE A 80 1.18 -15.58 -18.37
N ASN A 81 1.34 -16.33 -19.47
CA ASN A 81 1.14 -15.82 -20.81
C ASN A 81 -0.29 -15.34 -21.00
N LYS A 82 -1.28 -16.10 -20.50
CA LYS A 82 -2.69 -15.70 -20.57
C LYS A 82 -2.98 -14.43 -19.79
N LEU A 83 -2.40 -14.25 -18.60
CA LEU A 83 -2.56 -13.01 -17.84
C LEU A 83 -1.97 -11.79 -18.57
N PHE A 84 -0.81 -11.94 -19.21
CA PHE A 84 -0.27 -10.86 -20.04
C PHE A 84 -1.11 -10.59 -21.29
N GLU A 85 -1.67 -11.63 -21.92
CA GLU A 85 -2.61 -11.48 -23.04
C GLU A 85 -3.84 -10.67 -22.61
N LEU A 86 -4.45 -11.03 -21.48
CA LEU A 86 -5.59 -10.32 -20.90
C LEU A 86 -5.24 -8.87 -20.56
N LEU A 87 -4.10 -8.62 -19.91
CA LEU A 87 -3.63 -7.27 -19.62
C LEU A 87 -3.50 -6.45 -20.91
N ASN A 88 -2.95 -7.03 -21.98
CA ASN A 88 -2.73 -6.37 -23.25
C ASN A 88 -4.00 -6.14 -24.07
N SER A 89 -5.06 -6.94 -23.86
CA SER A 89 -6.36 -6.75 -24.51
C SER A 89 -7.13 -5.52 -24.00
N LEU A 90 -6.81 -5.05 -22.79
CA LEU A 90 -7.51 -3.95 -22.15
C LEU A 90 -6.90 -2.59 -22.53
N PRO A 91 -7.73 -1.55 -22.76
CA PRO A 91 -7.21 -0.23 -23.08
C PRO A 91 -6.47 0.36 -21.88
N PHE A 92 -5.30 0.95 -22.15
CA PHE A 92 -4.45 1.62 -21.15
C PHE A 92 -4.54 3.15 -21.21
N ILE A 93 -4.99 3.71 -22.34
CA ILE A 93 -5.33 5.13 -22.48
C ILE A 93 -6.84 5.28 -22.32
N VAL A 94 -7.29 6.01 -21.30
CA VAL A 94 -8.72 6.19 -21.00
C VAL A 94 -9.02 7.65 -20.69
N LYS A 95 -10.15 8.15 -21.22
CA LYS A 95 -10.57 9.55 -21.07
C LYS A 95 -10.86 9.95 -19.62
N ASP A 96 -11.44 9.04 -18.83
CA ASP A 96 -11.64 9.21 -17.39
C ASP A 96 -11.02 8.02 -16.63
N PRO A 97 -9.82 8.17 -16.07
CA PRO A 97 -9.14 7.11 -15.33
C PRO A 97 -9.82 6.69 -14.03
N SER A 98 -10.75 7.48 -13.49
CA SER A 98 -11.36 7.25 -12.16
C SER A 98 -12.55 6.29 -12.22
N THR A 99 -13.27 6.27 -13.34
CA THR A 99 -14.45 5.43 -13.59
C THR A 99 -14.19 4.30 -14.57
N SER A 100 -12.94 4.15 -15.01
CA SER A 100 -12.54 3.17 -16.02
C SER A 100 -12.60 1.74 -15.51
N SER A 101 -13.62 1.00 -15.95
CA SER A 101 -13.72 -0.45 -15.76
C SER A 101 -12.50 -1.19 -16.32
N ALA A 102 -11.94 -0.71 -17.44
CA ALA A 102 -10.72 -1.27 -18.03
C ALA A 102 -9.52 -1.14 -17.10
N ARG A 103 -9.35 0.03 -16.46
CA ARG A 103 -8.25 0.23 -15.50
C ARG A 103 -8.39 -0.69 -14.29
N HIS A 104 -9.59 -0.81 -13.74
CA HIS A 104 -9.86 -1.72 -12.63
C HIS A 104 -9.53 -3.17 -13.01
N ALA A 105 -9.99 -3.63 -14.18
CA ALA A 105 -9.67 -4.96 -14.68
C ALA A 105 -8.15 -5.17 -14.86
N ARG A 106 -7.40 -4.19 -15.41
CA ARG A 106 -5.94 -4.26 -15.52
C ARG A 106 -5.25 -4.41 -14.16
N LEU A 107 -5.67 -3.64 -13.16
CA LEU A 107 -5.15 -3.74 -11.79
C LEU A 107 -5.48 -5.10 -11.14
N GLN A 108 -6.66 -5.66 -11.41
CA GLN A 108 -7.01 -7.02 -10.95
C GLN A 108 -6.11 -8.07 -11.59
N ILE A 109 -5.87 -8.00 -12.90
CA ILE A 109 -4.92 -8.91 -13.58
C ILE A 109 -3.52 -8.82 -12.97
N CYS A 110 -2.99 -7.61 -12.73
CA CYS A 110 -1.71 -7.44 -12.04
C CYS A 110 -1.73 -7.99 -10.61
N THR A 111 -2.87 -7.90 -9.90
CA THR A 111 -3.05 -8.50 -8.57
C THR A 111 -3.05 -10.02 -8.63
N SER A 112 -3.59 -10.63 -9.68
CA SER A 112 -3.56 -12.07 -9.89
C SER A 112 -2.14 -12.62 -9.99
N PHE A 113 -1.18 -11.86 -10.54
CA PHE A 113 0.24 -12.25 -10.49
C PHE A 113 0.75 -12.41 -9.05
N ILE A 114 0.37 -11.52 -8.13
CA ILE A 114 0.76 -11.60 -6.71
C ILE A 114 0.17 -12.86 -6.07
N ARG A 115 -1.11 -13.15 -6.35
CA ARG A 115 -1.80 -14.31 -5.79
C ARG A 115 -1.22 -15.63 -6.32
N ILE A 116 -0.96 -15.70 -7.63
CA ILE A 116 -0.33 -16.87 -8.25
C ILE A 116 1.10 -17.04 -7.75
N ALA A 117 1.90 -15.97 -7.65
CA ALA A 117 3.24 -16.03 -7.08
C ALA A 117 3.25 -16.62 -5.65
N LYS A 118 2.24 -16.27 -4.85
CA LYS A 118 2.08 -16.81 -3.49
C LYS A 118 1.64 -18.28 -3.49
N ALA A 119 0.70 -18.65 -4.37
CA ALA A 119 0.07 -19.96 -4.35
C ALA A 119 0.87 -21.05 -5.09
N ALA A 120 1.46 -20.72 -6.24
CA ALA A 120 2.29 -21.62 -7.03
C ALA A 120 3.68 -21.84 -6.42
N ASP A 121 4.09 -21.00 -5.46
CA ASP A 121 5.33 -21.13 -4.67
C ASP A 121 6.57 -21.30 -5.56
N LYS A 122 7.35 -22.38 -5.41
CA LYS A 122 8.58 -22.59 -6.19
C LYS A 122 8.33 -22.84 -7.68
N SER A 123 7.13 -23.26 -8.07
CA SER A 123 6.79 -23.59 -9.46
C SER A 123 6.79 -22.36 -10.37
N ILE A 124 6.69 -21.15 -9.82
CA ILE A 124 6.76 -19.90 -10.61
C ILE A 124 8.19 -19.42 -10.90
N LEU A 125 9.17 -19.85 -10.10
CA LEU A 125 10.54 -19.33 -10.15
C LEU A 125 11.22 -19.45 -11.53
N PRO A 126 11.06 -20.55 -12.28
CA PRO A 126 11.64 -20.67 -13.62
C PRO A 126 11.14 -19.61 -14.62
N HIS A 127 9.98 -18.98 -14.35
CA HIS A 127 9.34 -18.02 -15.23
C HIS A 127 9.64 -16.56 -14.86
N MET A 128 10.32 -16.29 -13.74
CA MET A 128 10.61 -14.92 -13.28
C MET A 128 11.28 -14.06 -14.35
N LYS A 129 12.27 -14.61 -15.07
CA LYS A 129 12.97 -13.88 -16.13
C LYS A 129 12.01 -13.49 -17.26
N GLY A 130 11.17 -14.41 -17.72
CA GLY A 130 10.19 -14.13 -18.77
C GLY A 130 9.15 -13.07 -18.37
N ILE A 131 8.72 -13.09 -17.10
CA ILE A 131 7.85 -12.05 -16.53
C ILE A 131 8.58 -10.69 -16.53
N ALA A 132 9.86 -10.66 -16.12
CA ALA A 132 10.65 -9.42 -16.05
C ALA A 132 10.88 -8.83 -17.45
N ASP A 133 11.21 -9.67 -18.44
CA ASP A 133 11.41 -9.28 -19.83
C ASP A 133 10.13 -8.68 -20.44
N MET A 134 8.97 -9.30 -20.16
CA MET A 134 7.67 -8.77 -20.60
C MET A 134 7.34 -7.44 -19.91
N MET A 135 7.59 -7.34 -18.61
CA MET A 135 7.36 -6.11 -17.85
C MET A 135 8.22 -4.95 -18.38
N ALA A 136 9.49 -5.21 -18.67
CA ALA A 136 10.41 -4.25 -19.28
C ALA A 136 9.96 -3.86 -20.70
N CYS A 137 9.43 -4.81 -21.48
CA CYS A 137 8.87 -4.55 -22.81
C CYS A 137 7.67 -3.59 -22.72
N LEU A 138 6.70 -3.90 -21.86
CA LEU A 138 5.51 -3.06 -21.69
C LEU A 138 5.85 -1.67 -21.14
N GLN A 139 6.85 -1.57 -20.25
CA GLN A 139 7.32 -0.29 -19.74
C GLN A 139 7.99 0.55 -20.83
N ARG A 140 8.89 -0.04 -21.63
CA ARG A 140 9.56 0.63 -22.75
C ARG A 140 8.56 1.12 -23.80
N ASP A 141 7.49 0.36 -24.02
CA ASP A 141 6.43 0.71 -24.96
C ASP A 141 5.42 1.73 -24.38
N GLY A 142 5.56 2.13 -23.10
CA GLY A 142 4.63 3.06 -22.43
C GLY A 142 3.24 2.46 -22.15
N ARG A 143 3.12 1.12 -22.13
CA ARG A 143 1.87 0.36 -22.00
C ARG A 143 1.63 -0.18 -20.58
N LEU A 144 2.59 0.01 -19.68
CA LEU A 144 2.51 -0.38 -18.28
C LEU A 144 2.42 0.86 -17.39
N LEU A 145 1.29 1.02 -16.70
CA LEU A 145 1.08 2.14 -15.79
C LEU A 145 1.91 1.97 -14.52
N ARG A 146 2.17 3.06 -13.80
CA ARG A 146 3.05 3.01 -12.62
C ARG A 146 2.46 2.16 -11.48
N SER A 147 1.14 2.24 -11.29
CA SER A 147 0.41 1.38 -10.34
C SER A 147 0.47 -0.11 -10.70
N GLU A 148 0.44 -0.46 -11.99
CA GLU A 148 0.57 -1.83 -12.48
C GLU A 148 2.00 -2.35 -12.29
N HIS A 149 3.00 -1.51 -12.60
CA HIS A 149 4.40 -1.81 -12.34
C HIS A 149 4.63 -2.09 -10.85
N ASN A 150 4.03 -1.33 -9.95
CA ASN A 150 4.13 -1.58 -8.51
C ASN A 150 3.52 -2.93 -8.09
N LEU A 151 2.38 -3.32 -8.66
CA LEU A 151 1.74 -4.62 -8.38
C LEU A 151 2.57 -5.80 -8.91
N LEU A 152 3.10 -5.69 -10.13
CA LEU A 152 4.02 -6.69 -10.68
C LEU A 152 5.32 -6.75 -9.88
N GLY A 153 5.86 -5.60 -9.46
CA GLY A 153 6.99 -5.52 -8.54
C GLY A 153 6.70 -6.19 -7.20
N GLU A 154 5.49 -6.01 -6.63
CA GLU A 154 5.05 -6.74 -5.44
C GLU A 154 5.02 -8.26 -5.68
N ALA A 155 4.58 -8.71 -6.85
CA ALA A 155 4.63 -10.12 -7.21
C ALA A 155 6.08 -10.63 -7.24
N PHE A 156 7.03 -9.85 -7.77
CA PHE A 156 8.46 -10.17 -7.72
C PHE A 156 9.01 -10.27 -6.30
N LEU A 157 8.60 -9.38 -5.40
CA LEU A 157 8.99 -9.47 -3.99
C LEU A 157 8.49 -10.78 -3.35
N VAL A 158 7.27 -11.21 -3.70
CA VAL A 158 6.72 -12.51 -3.27
C VAL A 158 7.51 -13.67 -3.86
N MET A 159 7.77 -13.69 -5.17
CA MET A 159 8.57 -14.73 -5.83
C MET A 159 9.99 -14.82 -5.27
N ALA A 160 10.63 -13.68 -5.03
CA ALA A 160 11.99 -13.64 -4.51
C ALA A 160 12.07 -14.13 -3.06
N SER A 161 11.02 -13.89 -2.26
CA SER A 161 10.94 -14.42 -0.88
C SER A 161 10.89 -15.95 -0.81
N THR A 162 10.41 -16.63 -1.87
CA THR A 162 10.39 -18.11 -1.96
C THR A 162 11.65 -18.69 -2.59
N ALA A 163 12.39 -17.89 -3.36
CA ALA A 163 13.64 -18.27 -4.03
C ALA A 163 14.87 -18.30 -3.12
N GLY A 164 14.85 -17.59 -1.98
CA GLY A 164 15.94 -17.53 -1.01
C GLY A 164 16.64 -16.16 -0.96
N ILE A 165 17.54 -15.99 0.02
CA ILE A 165 18.11 -14.68 0.39
C ILE A 165 18.85 -14.00 -0.77
N GLN A 166 19.66 -14.75 -1.53
CA GLN A 166 20.44 -14.18 -2.63
C GLN A 166 19.53 -13.62 -3.73
N GLN A 167 18.57 -14.42 -4.22
CA GLN A 167 17.63 -13.97 -5.24
C GLN A 167 16.77 -12.80 -4.74
N GLN A 168 16.41 -12.81 -3.46
CA GLN A 168 15.70 -11.71 -2.81
C GLN A 168 16.51 -10.41 -2.84
N GLN A 169 17.81 -10.46 -2.53
CA GLN A 169 18.68 -9.28 -2.60
C GLN A 169 18.85 -8.76 -4.03
N GLU A 170 19.02 -9.65 -5.01
CA GLU A 170 19.15 -9.28 -6.43
C GLU A 170 17.87 -8.61 -6.97
N VAL A 171 16.70 -9.18 -6.66
CA VAL A 171 15.41 -8.62 -7.06
C VAL A 171 15.15 -7.29 -6.38
N LEU A 172 15.50 -7.16 -5.09
CA LEU A 172 15.38 -5.90 -4.38
C LEU A 172 16.27 -4.82 -4.95
N ALA A 173 17.54 -5.13 -5.26
CA ALA A 173 18.45 -4.20 -5.90
C ALA A 173 17.88 -3.75 -7.27
N TRP A 174 17.43 -4.69 -8.10
CA TRP A 174 16.84 -4.38 -9.39
C TRP A 174 15.59 -3.47 -9.30
N LEU A 175 14.69 -3.73 -8.34
CA LEU A 175 13.46 -2.96 -8.18
C LEU A 175 13.68 -1.59 -7.50
N LEU A 176 14.59 -1.51 -6.53
CA LEU A 176 14.78 -0.31 -5.70
C LEU A 176 15.84 0.65 -6.25
N GLU A 177 16.83 0.19 -7.01
CA GLU A 177 17.92 1.06 -7.50
C GLU A 177 17.40 2.25 -8.34
N PRO A 178 16.50 2.08 -9.33
CA PRO A 178 15.97 3.22 -10.07
C PRO A 178 15.15 4.19 -9.20
N LEU A 179 14.49 3.66 -8.17
CA LEU A 179 13.71 4.46 -7.22
C LEU A 179 14.63 5.27 -6.30
N SER A 180 15.69 4.63 -5.79
CA SER A 180 16.70 5.27 -4.95
C SER A 180 17.32 6.46 -5.67
N GLN A 181 17.75 6.28 -6.92
CA GLN A 181 18.37 7.34 -7.72
C GLN A 181 17.48 8.57 -7.88
N GLN A 182 16.16 8.42 -7.99
CA GLN A 182 15.22 9.55 -8.08
C GLN A 182 14.88 10.12 -6.70
N TRP A 183 14.69 9.25 -5.71
CA TRP A 183 14.23 9.58 -4.37
C TRP A 183 15.23 10.42 -3.59
N ILE A 184 16.53 10.14 -3.74
CA ILE A 184 17.59 10.83 -2.98
C ILE A 184 17.98 12.20 -3.57
N GLN A 185 17.49 12.53 -4.77
CA GLN A 185 17.83 13.81 -5.42
C GLN A 185 17.46 14.99 -4.54
N ILE A 186 18.40 15.91 -4.36
CA ILE A 186 18.25 17.02 -3.42
C ILE A 186 17.42 18.16 -4.03
N GLU A 187 17.39 18.25 -5.36
CA GLU A 187 16.73 19.31 -6.11
C GLU A 187 15.23 19.34 -5.82
N TRP A 188 14.53 18.21 -5.98
CA TRP A 188 13.10 18.18 -5.70
C TRP A 188 12.80 18.31 -4.19
N GLN A 189 13.65 17.72 -3.34
CA GLN A 189 13.50 17.87 -1.89
C GLN A 189 13.61 19.35 -1.49
N ASN A 190 14.58 20.07 -2.04
CA ASN A 190 14.76 21.48 -1.74
C ASN A 190 13.63 22.32 -2.32
N ASN A 191 13.19 22.03 -3.55
CA ASN A 191 12.14 22.76 -4.25
C ASN A 191 10.78 22.63 -3.55
N TYR A 192 10.43 21.44 -3.02
CA TYR A 192 9.08 21.16 -2.51
C TYR A 192 9.00 20.94 -1.00
N LEU A 193 10.09 20.56 -0.32
CA LEU A 193 10.06 20.15 1.10
C LEU A 193 10.82 21.10 2.05
N SER A 194 11.54 22.11 1.54
CA SER A 194 12.25 23.06 2.42
C SER A 194 11.31 24.00 3.18
N GLU A 195 10.19 24.35 2.55
CA GLU A 195 9.21 25.30 3.07
C GLU A 195 7.81 24.68 2.99
N PRO A 196 6.91 24.94 3.96
CA PRO A 196 5.56 24.37 3.95
C PRO A 196 4.75 24.64 2.68
N LEU A 197 4.95 25.81 2.05
CA LEU A 197 4.28 26.19 0.81
C LEU A 197 4.82 25.46 -0.43
N GLY A 198 6.02 24.85 -0.35
CA GLY A 198 6.57 24.03 -1.43
C GLY A 198 5.67 22.85 -1.80
N LEU A 199 4.93 22.29 -0.83
CA LEU A 199 3.95 21.23 -1.08
C LEU A 199 2.78 21.67 -1.97
N VAL A 200 2.43 22.96 -1.96
CA VAL A 200 1.40 23.50 -2.87
C VAL A 200 1.90 23.43 -4.31
N GLY A 201 3.18 23.74 -4.55
CA GLY A 201 3.84 23.57 -5.84
C GLY A 201 3.84 22.10 -6.27
N LEU A 202 4.19 21.19 -5.34
CA LEU A 202 4.17 19.75 -5.61
C LEU A 202 2.79 19.24 -6.02
N CYS A 203 1.73 19.68 -5.33
CA CYS A 203 0.34 19.30 -5.65
C CYS A 203 -0.11 19.80 -7.04
N SER A 204 0.54 20.85 -7.57
CA SER A 204 0.28 21.36 -8.91
C SER A 204 0.94 20.49 -9.99
N GLU A 205 2.04 19.80 -9.67
CA GLU A 205 2.76 18.90 -10.56
C GLU A 205 2.26 17.45 -10.47
N ARG A 206 1.06 17.20 -11.01
CA ARG A 206 0.34 15.91 -10.85
C ARG A 206 1.17 14.67 -11.15
N ALA A 207 1.94 14.65 -12.25
CA ALA A 207 2.75 13.49 -12.61
C ALA A 207 3.83 13.18 -11.57
N PHE A 208 4.49 14.23 -11.05
CA PHE A 208 5.52 14.08 -10.04
C PHE A 208 4.92 13.72 -8.67
N MET A 209 3.83 14.39 -8.29
CA MET A 209 3.04 14.08 -7.10
C MET A 209 2.68 12.58 -7.02
N TRP A 210 2.09 12.02 -8.08
CA TRP A 210 1.72 10.60 -8.14
C TRP A 210 2.94 9.67 -8.24
N SER A 211 4.04 10.10 -8.88
CA SER A 211 5.30 9.34 -8.87
C SER A 211 5.86 9.14 -7.46
N LEU A 212 5.82 10.19 -6.61
CA LEU A 212 6.21 10.08 -5.20
C LEU A 212 5.30 9.12 -4.45
N PHE A 213 3.99 9.21 -4.67
CA PHE A 213 3.01 8.29 -4.06
C PHE A 213 3.29 6.83 -4.43
N HIS A 214 3.55 6.55 -5.70
CA HIS A 214 3.91 5.21 -6.15
C HIS A 214 5.24 4.73 -5.56
N THR A 215 6.20 5.63 -5.34
CA THR A 215 7.48 5.30 -4.71
C THR A 215 7.29 4.91 -3.23
N VAL A 216 6.55 5.72 -2.47
CA VAL A 216 6.28 5.46 -1.05
C VAL A 216 5.45 4.18 -0.85
N THR A 217 4.41 3.98 -1.66
CA THR A 217 3.62 2.73 -1.59
C THR A 217 4.46 1.51 -1.93
N PHE A 218 5.39 1.62 -2.89
CA PHE A 218 6.27 0.51 -3.21
C PHE A 218 7.24 0.19 -2.08
N PHE A 219 7.79 1.19 -1.38
CA PHE A 219 8.58 0.97 -0.16
C PHE A 219 7.79 0.20 0.90
N GLU A 220 6.51 0.53 1.09
CA GLU A 220 5.64 -0.19 2.01
C GLU A 220 5.50 -1.66 1.59
N LYS A 221 5.28 -1.93 0.30
CA LYS A 221 5.21 -3.31 -0.23
C LYS A 221 6.52 -4.05 -0.05
N ALA A 222 7.65 -3.41 -0.35
CA ALA A 222 8.98 -3.96 -0.15
C ALA A 222 9.19 -4.37 1.31
N LEU A 223 8.86 -3.52 2.28
CA LEU A 223 8.94 -3.85 3.69
C LEU A 223 7.98 -4.98 4.11
N LYS A 224 6.73 -4.98 3.64
CA LYS A 224 5.74 -6.03 3.96
C LYS A 224 6.10 -7.40 3.41
N ARG A 225 6.75 -7.45 2.24
CA ARG A 225 7.03 -8.70 1.52
C ARG A 225 8.46 -9.20 1.70
N SER A 226 9.38 -8.34 2.11
CA SER A 226 10.81 -8.68 2.18
C SER A 226 11.28 -9.04 3.58
N GLY A 227 10.64 -10.01 4.22
CA GLY A 227 11.06 -10.56 5.50
C GLY A 227 11.37 -12.05 5.40
N THR A 228 12.16 -12.58 6.34
CA THR A 228 12.30 -14.03 6.47
C THR A 228 10.96 -14.62 6.89
N ARG A 229 10.40 -15.53 6.06
CA ARG A 229 9.17 -16.24 6.40
C ARG A 229 9.43 -16.93 7.74
N LYS A 230 8.71 -16.50 8.78
CA LYS A 230 8.78 -17.08 10.13
C LYS A 230 8.16 -18.48 10.10
N GLY A 231 8.79 -19.40 9.37
CA GLY A 231 8.43 -20.81 9.37
C GLY A 231 8.78 -21.36 10.75
N ASN A 232 7.78 -21.91 11.44
CA ASN A 232 7.80 -22.63 12.73
C ASN A 232 9.20 -22.89 13.31
N SER A 233 9.90 -21.83 13.68
CA SER A 233 11.11 -21.92 14.45
C SER A 233 10.60 -22.03 15.87
N ASN A 234 10.49 -23.28 16.33
CA ASN A 234 10.32 -23.59 17.73
C ASN A 234 11.18 -22.61 18.53
N LEU A 235 10.55 -21.94 19.50
CA LEU A 235 11.24 -21.18 20.52
C LEU A 235 12.18 -22.13 21.28
N GLN A 236 13.36 -22.38 20.73
CA GLN A 236 14.46 -22.99 21.42
C GLN A 236 15.63 -22.03 21.34
N ASN A 237 15.83 -21.41 22.50
CA ASN A 237 17.05 -20.78 22.97
C ASN A 237 18.30 -21.22 22.20
N SER A 238 18.86 -20.34 21.37
CA SER A 238 20.26 -20.38 21.00
C SER A 238 20.76 -18.96 20.78
N SER A 239 21.46 -18.44 21.77
CA SER A 239 22.09 -17.12 21.86
C SER A 239 23.33 -16.95 20.97
N THR A 240 23.38 -17.61 19.80
CA THR A 240 24.52 -17.57 18.86
C THR A 240 24.14 -17.72 17.38
N ALA A 241 22.86 -17.55 17.01
CA ALA A 241 22.51 -17.44 15.59
C ALA A 241 22.89 -16.05 15.08
N ILE A 242 23.88 -15.98 14.19
CA ILE A 242 24.16 -14.77 13.39
C ILE A 242 22.86 -14.43 12.68
N SER A 243 22.13 -13.44 13.19
CA SER A 243 20.89 -12.98 12.60
C SER A 243 21.22 -12.40 11.24
N THR A 244 20.89 -13.11 10.17
CA THR A 244 21.00 -12.55 8.83
C THR A 244 20.20 -11.25 8.79
N PRO A 245 20.83 -10.10 8.46
CA PRO A 245 20.15 -8.82 8.50
C PRO A 245 18.96 -8.84 7.54
N HIS A 246 17.89 -8.15 7.92
CA HIS A 246 16.71 -8.01 7.09
C HIS A 246 17.10 -7.49 5.69
N PRO A 247 16.54 -8.02 4.58
CA PRO A 247 16.94 -7.62 3.23
C PRO A 247 16.83 -6.11 2.95
N LEU A 248 15.89 -5.42 3.61
CA LEU A 248 15.69 -3.97 3.50
C LEU A 248 16.58 -3.12 4.44
N ALA A 249 17.38 -3.74 5.32
CA ALA A 249 18.15 -3.02 6.34
C ALA A 249 19.10 -1.97 5.75
N SER A 250 19.85 -2.32 4.70
CA SER A 250 20.77 -1.42 4.01
C SER A 250 20.07 -0.29 3.23
N HIS A 251 18.76 -0.41 3.01
CA HIS A 251 18.00 0.56 2.24
C HIS A 251 17.37 1.66 3.11
N LEU A 252 17.26 1.45 4.43
CA LEU A 252 16.61 2.40 5.34
C LEU A 252 17.29 3.77 5.34
N SER A 253 18.63 3.81 5.24
CA SER A 253 19.43 5.03 5.35
C SER A 253 19.16 6.04 4.24
N TRP A 254 18.83 5.60 3.03
CA TRP A 254 18.47 6.48 1.92
C TRP A 254 16.95 6.61 1.73
N MET A 255 16.19 5.61 2.16
CA MET A 255 14.73 5.57 1.99
C MET A 255 14.01 6.50 2.98
N LEU A 256 14.41 6.48 4.26
CA LEU A 256 13.68 7.16 5.32
C LEU A 256 13.87 8.69 5.36
N PRO A 257 15.06 9.26 5.10
CA PRO A 257 15.24 10.71 5.29
C PRO A 257 14.32 11.57 4.40
N PRO A 258 14.18 11.34 3.08
CA PRO A 258 13.25 12.13 2.27
C PRO A 258 11.78 11.86 2.65
N LEU A 259 11.45 10.64 3.11
CA LEU A 259 10.10 10.32 3.59
C LEU A 259 9.75 11.12 4.85
N LEU A 260 10.67 11.20 5.80
CA LEU A 260 10.50 11.95 7.04
C LEU A 260 10.36 13.46 6.75
N LYS A 261 11.09 14.00 5.77
CA LYS A 261 10.89 15.39 5.30
C LYS A 261 9.49 15.59 4.70
N LEU A 262 9.05 14.67 3.85
CA LEU A 262 7.73 14.72 3.21
C LEU A 262 6.60 14.65 4.25
N LEU A 263 6.69 13.73 5.20
CA LEU A 263 5.71 13.61 6.29
C LEU A 263 5.70 14.85 7.17
N ARG A 264 6.87 15.41 7.53
CA ARG A 264 6.97 16.66 8.29
C ARG A 264 6.29 17.82 7.56
N GLY A 265 6.54 17.95 6.25
CA GLY A 265 5.87 18.93 5.40
C GLY A 265 4.35 18.75 5.43
N ILE A 266 3.85 17.52 5.27
CA ILE A 266 2.42 17.22 5.32
C ILE A 266 1.83 17.56 6.68
N HIS A 267 2.50 17.24 7.79
CA HIS A 267 2.04 17.59 9.13
C HIS A 267 1.94 19.10 9.33
N SER A 268 2.91 19.86 8.78
CA SER A 268 2.94 21.32 8.90
C SER A 268 1.75 22.03 8.26
N LEU A 269 1.07 21.42 7.28
CA LEU A 269 -0.11 21.98 6.62
C LEU A 269 -1.25 22.28 7.61
N TRP A 270 -1.34 21.52 8.70
CA TRP A 270 -2.34 21.70 9.75
C TRP A 270 -1.96 22.77 10.78
N SER A 271 -0.73 23.28 10.76
CA SER A 271 -0.34 24.37 11.66
C SER A 271 -1.10 25.66 11.32
N PRO A 272 -1.54 26.47 12.31
CA PRO A 272 -2.34 27.67 12.05
C PRO A 272 -1.66 28.69 11.12
N SER A 273 -0.34 28.86 11.25
CA SER A 273 0.44 29.79 10.44
C SER A 273 0.50 29.38 8.97
N VAL A 274 0.73 28.10 8.70
CA VAL A 274 0.76 27.57 7.33
C VAL A 274 -0.64 27.53 6.75
N PHE A 275 -1.62 27.03 7.50
CA PHE A 275 -3.01 26.88 7.04
C PHE A 275 -3.56 28.19 6.48
N GLN A 276 -3.34 29.32 7.16
CA GLN A 276 -3.82 30.63 6.71
C GLN A 276 -3.34 30.97 5.30
N MET A 277 -2.11 30.60 4.95
CA MET A 277 -1.47 30.90 3.66
C MET A 277 -1.84 29.92 2.53
N LEU A 278 -2.51 28.80 2.84
CA LEU A 278 -2.83 27.79 1.82
C LEU A 278 -3.93 28.24 0.85
N PRO A 279 -3.86 27.85 -0.44
CA PRO A 279 -4.95 28.02 -1.40
C PRO A 279 -6.22 27.29 -0.98
N GLY A 280 -7.37 27.74 -1.50
CA GLY A 280 -8.67 27.18 -1.18
C GLY A 280 -8.80 25.70 -1.54
N GLU A 281 -8.18 25.28 -2.65
CA GLU A 281 -8.19 23.89 -3.12
C GLU A 281 -7.46 22.95 -2.15
N ILE A 282 -6.32 23.39 -1.60
CA ILE A 282 -5.57 22.62 -0.60
C ILE A 282 -6.35 22.55 0.71
N LYS A 283 -6.91 23.68 1.16
CA LYS A 283 -7.76 23.74 2.36
C LYS A 283 -8.95 22.78 2.26
N ALA A 284 -9.63 22.76 1.12
CA ALA A 284 -10.75 21.87 0.89
C ALA A 284 -10.29 20.39 0.87
N ALA A 285 -9.14 20.10 0.27
CA ALA A 285 -8.55 18.76 0.23
C ALA A 285 -8.11 18.22 1.61
N MET A 286 -7.91 19.10 2.61
CA MET A 286 -7.59 18.68 3.97
C MET A 286 -8.81 18.10 4.72
N SER A 287 -10.03 18.36 4.26
CA SER A 287 -11.25 17.91 4.93
C SER A 287 -11.50 16.40 4.82
N MET A 288 -12.38 15.87 5.66
CA MET A 288 -12.85 14.47 5.56
C MET A 288 -13.75 14.26 4.35
N SER A 289 -13.52 13.19 3.59
CA SER A 289 -14.33 12.86 2.41
C SER A 289 -15.70 12.32 2.78
N ASP A 290 -16.69 12.44 1.90
CA ASP A 290 -18.05 11.92 2.13
C ASP A 290 -18.07 10.43 2.47
N VAL A 291 -17.14 9.65 1.90
CA VAL A 291 -16.97 8.21 2.18
C VAL A 291 -16.49 7.98 3.61
N GLU A 292 -15.53 8.79 4.08
CA GLU A 292 -15.03 8.71 5.46
C GLU A 292 -16.10 9.14 6.46
N GLN A 293 -16.82 10.22 6.18
CA GLN A 293 -17.94 10.69 6.99
C GLN A 293 -19.04 9.62 7.08
N SER A 294 -19.42 9.03 5.94
CA SER A 294 -20.43 7.96 5.89
C SER A 294 -19.99 6.72 6.69
N SER A 295 -18.71 6.34 6.59
CA SER A 295 -18.14 5.22 7.34
C SER A 295 -18.20 5.46 8.86
N LEU A 296 -17.87 6.68 9.31
CA LEU A 296 -18.01 7.07 10.72
C LEU A 296 -19.47 7.02 11.17
N LEU A 297 -20.41 7.51 10.36
CA LEU A 297 -21.84 7.48 10.70
C LEU A 297 -22.48 6.08 10.68
N GLY A 298 -21.72 5.04 10.32
CA GLY A 298 -22.26 3.68 10.16
C GLY A 298 -23.14 3.52 8.91
N GLY A 299 -23.09 4.49 7.99
CA GLY A 299 -23.64 4.34 6.65
C GLY A 299 -22.92 3.19 5.96
N GLY A 300 -23.67 2.21 5.46
CA GLY A 300 -23.10 1.06 4.77
C GLY A 300 -22.16 1.55 3.66
N ASN A 301 -20.92 1.06 3.65
CA ASN A 301 -20.00 1.32 2.55
C ASN A 301 -20.71 0.97 1.24
N PRO A 302 -20.81 1.88 0.24
CA PRO A 302 -21.04 1.41 -1.12
C PRO A 302 -19.93 0.38 -1.37
N LYS A 303 -20.30 -0.85 -1.72
CA LYS A 303 -19.39 -2.01 -1.81
C LYS A 303 -18.19 -1.69 -2.72
N LEU A 304 -17.13 -1.09 -2.17
CA LEU A 304 -15.79 -1.20 -2.73
C LEU A 304 -15.28 -2.57 -2.29
N SER A 305 -14.94 -3.42 -3.26
CA SER A 305 -14.35 -4.71 -3.00
C SER A 305 -13.10 -4.54 -2.13
N LYS A 306 -13.04 -5.30 -1.02
CA LYS A 306 -11.86 -5.41 -0.16
C LYS A 306 -10.70 -5.94 -1.00
N GLY A 307 -9.90 -5.05 -1.59
CA GLY A 307 -8.74 -5.44 -2.37
C GLY A 307 -8.17 -4.36 -3.29
N ALA A 308 -8.98 -3.41 -3.76
CA ALA A 308 -8.50 -2.36 -4.65
C ALA A 308 -8.32 -1.04 -3.89
N LEU A 309 -7.09 -0.75 -3.47
CA LEU A 309 -6.68 0.62 -3.22
C LEU A 309 -6.66 1.34 -4.58
N THR A 310 -7.80 1.87 -5.02
CA THR A 310 -7.95 2.65 -6.25
C THR A 310 -7.32 4.03 -6.07
N PHE A 311 -6.00 4.08 -6.00
CA PHE A 311 -5.28 5.36 -6.08
C PHE A 311 -5.23 5.81 -7.54
N VAL A 312 -5.79 6.99 -7.80
CA VAL A 312 -5.92 7.57 -9.12
C VAL A 312 -4.53 7.91 -9.66
N ASP A 313 -4.10 7.33 -10.78
CA ASP A 313 -2.94 7.83 -11.50
C ASP A 313 -3.42 9.12 -12.18
N GLY A 314 -2.73 10.23 -11.93
CA GLY A 314 -3.13 11.53 -12.45
C GLY A 314 -3.42 11.45 -13.95
N SER A 315 -4.54 12.03 -14.38
CA SER A 315 -4.97 12.02 -15.78
C SER A 315 -3.82 12.39 -16.73
N GLN A 316 -3.35 11.45 -17.55
CA GLN A 316 -2.46 11.77 -18.66
C GLN A 316 -3.24 12.51 -19.74
N PHE A 317 -2.91 13.80 -19.89
CA PHE A 317 -3.12 14.67 -21.05
C PHE A 317 -4.55 14.91 -21.60
N ASP A 318 -4.92 16.20 -21.61
CA ASP A 318 -5.80 16.81 -22.62
C ASP A 318 -5.05 18.02 -23.21
N MET A 319 -4.46 17.85 -24.40
CA MET A 319 -3.77 18.91 -25.16
C MET A 319 -4.76 19.66 -26.07
N ASN A 320 -5.97 19.99 -25.60
CA ASN A 320 -6.93 20.68 -26.47
C ASN A 320 -8.07 21.46 -25.80
N LYS A 321 -7.91 21.94 -24.55
CA LYS A 321 -8.81 22.96 -24.00
C LYS A 321 -8.05 24.00 -23.19
N GLU A 322 -7.86 25.17 -23.80
CA GLU A 322 -7.62 26.43 -23.09
C GLU A 322 -8.81 26.71 -22.17
N GLY A 323 -8.66 26.29 -20.92
CA GLY A 323 -9.56 26.56 -19.82
C GLY A 323 -8.91 26.06 -18.55
N TYR A 324 -8.52 26.99 -17.67
CA TYR A 324 -7.88 26.75 -16.37
C TYR A 324 -8.35 25.45 -15.69
N ILE A 325 -7.54 24.38 -15.77
CA ILE A 325 -7.82 23.12 -15.08
C ILE A 325 -7.43 23.32 -13.62
N LYS A 326 -8.42 23.63 -12.77
CA LYS A 326 -8.23 23.65 -11.31
C LYS A 326 -7.68 22.28 -10.86
N PRO A 327 -6.70 22.24 -9.94
CA PRO A 327 -6.29 20.99 -9.33
C PRO A 327 -7.50 20.35 -8.66
N ASN A 328 -7.75 19.07 -8.97
CA ASN A 328 -8.90 18.36 -8.43
C ASN A 328 -8.65 18.11 -6.94
N GLU A 329 -9.41 18.80 -6.10
CA GLU A 329 -9.39 18.68 -4.64
C GLU A 329 -9.38 17.21 -4.17
N ALA A 330 -10.14 16.34 -4.84
CA ALA A 330 -10.20 14.92 -4.53
C ALA A 330 -8.87 14.20 -4.76
N ASP A 331 -8.12 14.57 -5.81
CA ASP A 331 -6.81 13.97 -6.11
C ASP A 331 -5.80 14.35 -5.02
N ILE A 332 -5.77 15.62 -4.60
CA ILE A 332 -4.87 16.09 -3.55
C ILE A 332 -5.24 15.46 -2.21
N ARG A 333 -6.53 15.38 -1.88
CA ARG A 333 -7.02 14.71 -0.66
C ARG A 333 -6.57 13.26 -0.61
N ASN A 334 -6.79 12.52 -1.70
CA ASN A 334 -6.39 11.11 -1.82
C ASN A 334 -4.88 10.94 -1.75
N TRP A 335 -4.11 11.87 -2.34
CA TRP A 335 -2.66 11.86 -2.27
C TRP A 335 -2.15 12.13 -0.86
N LEU A 336 -2.63 13.17 -0.17
CA LEU A 336 -2.26 13.48 1.21
C LEU A 336 -2.55 12.30 2.14
N LYS A 337 -3.74 11.71 2.03
CA LYS A 337 -4.12 10.51 2.76
C LYS A 337 -3.20 9.34 2.40
N GLY A 338 -2.99 9.08 1.11
CA GLY A 338 -2.20 7.96 0.62
C GLY A 338 -0.73 8.01 1.06
N ILE A 339 -0.10 9.19 1.00
CA ILE A 339 1.25 9.42 1.51
C ILE A 339 1.30 9.24 3.03
N ARG A 340 0.31 9.77 3.77
CA ARG A 340 0.28 9.60 5.23
C ARG A 340 0.14 8.13 5.62
N ASP A 341 -0.87 7.44 5.09
CA ASP A 341 -1.15 6.03 5.38
C ASP A 341 0.06 5.16 5.05
N SER A 342 0.59 5.29 3.84
CA SER A 342 1.69 4.45 3.36
C SER A 342 3.02 4.85 4.02
N GLY A 343 3.28 6.14 4.19
CA GLY A 343 4.48 6.65 4.84
C GLY A 343 4.56 6.26 6.32
N TYR A 344 3.43 6.29 7.03
CA TYR A 344 3.35 5.80 8.41
C TYR A 344 3.58 4.29 8.46
N ASN A 345 3.01 3.52 7.53
CA ASN A 345 3.27 2.08 7.45
C ASN A 345 4.75 1.79 7.14
N VAL A 346 5.39 2.54 6.24
CA VAL A 346 6.83 2.40 5.94
C VAL A 346 7.65 2.63 7.20
N LEU A 347 7.38 3.72 7.94
CA LEU A 347 8.13 4.03 9.15
C LEU A 347 7.88 2.98 10.25
N GLY A 348 6.61 2.61 10.48
CA GLY A 348 6.24 1.59 11.44
C GLY A 348 6.85 0.22 11.15
N LEU A 349 6.79 -0.24 9.90
CA LEU A 349 7.43 -1.50 9.49
C LEU A 349 8.96 -1.43 9.60
N SER A 350 9.56 -0.27 9.32
CA SER A 350 11.02 -0.10 9.46
C SER A 350 11.47 -0.28 10.91
N THR A 351 10.66 0.10 11.90
CA THR A 351 10.99 -0.13 13.33
C THR A 351 11.12 -1.63 13.65
N THR A 352 10.40 -2.50 12.95
CA THR A 352 10.45 -3.96 13.18
C THR A 352 11.74 -4.61 12.69
N ILE A 353 12.56 -3.89 11.93
CA ILE A 353 13.89 -4.34 11.48
C ILE A 353 14.91 -4.32 12.63
N GLY A 354 14.67 -3.54 13.69
CA GLY A 354 15.51 -3.48 14.88
C GLY A 354 16.70 -2.54 14.74
N ASP A 355 17.90 -3.01 15.08
CA ASP A 355 19.14 -2.21 15.14
C ASP A 355 19.40 -1.31 13.91
N PRO A 356 19.22 -1.75 12.66
CA PRO A 356 19.38 -0.88 11.49
C PRO A 356 18.48 0.36 11.49
N PHE A 357 17.35 0.33 12.19
CA PHE A 357 16.51 1.50 12.41
C PHE A 357 16.98 2.28 13.64
N PHE A 358 17.00 1.65 14.82
CA PHE A 358 17.22 2.35 16.09
C PHE A 358 18.64 2.89 16.30
N LYS A 359 19.65 2.31 15.64
CA LYS A 359 21.06 2.71 15.78
C LYS A 359 21.57 3.57 14.63
N CYS A 360 20.92 3.53 13.47
CA CYS A 360 21.42 4.21 12.26
C CYS A 360 20.56 5.38 11.79
N ILE A 361 19.32 5.50 12.29
CA ILE A 361 18.44 6.63 11.97
C ILE A 361 18.50 7.64 13.11
N ASP A 362 18.66 8.91 12.73
CA ASP A 362 18.70 10.03 13.67
C ASP A 362 17.33 10.22 14.35
N ILE A 363 17.31 10.00 15.66
CA ILE A 363 16.12 10.17 16.47
C ILE A 363 15.64 11.62 16.50
N ASP A 364 16.52 12.61 16.53
CA ASP A 364 16.11 14.01 16.61
C ASP A 364 15.30 14.37 15.37
N PHE A 365 15.71 13.83 14.22
CA PHE A 365 14.98 13.99 12.98
C PHE A 365 13.63 13.25 12.98
N VAL A 366 13.56 12.02 13.50
CA VAL A 366 12.30 11.27 13.63
C VAL A 366 11.33 11.97 14.60
N ALA A 367 11.82 12.38 15.76
CA ALA A 367 11.03 13.08 16.78
C ALA A 367 10.51 14.41 16.24
N LEU A 368 11.37 15.18 15.56
CA LEU A 368 10.97 16.42 14.90
C LEU A 368 9.85 16.17 13.88
N THR A 369 9.98 15.17 13.00
CA THR A 369 8.92 14.86 12.02
C THR A 369 7.60 14.46 12.68
N LEU A 370 7.63 13.62 13.72
CA LEU A 370 6.41 13.03 14.30
C LEU A 370 5.71 13.95 15.29
N ILE A 371 6.46 14.78 16.02
CA ILE A 371 5.95 15.48 17.19
C ILE A 371 5.82 16.99 17.00
N GLU A 372 6.61 17.61 16.09
CA GLU A 372 6.64 19.08 15.93
C GLU A 372 5.25 19.72 15.78
N ASN A 373 4.37 19.10 14.99
CA ASN A 373 3.05 19.64 14.68
C ASN A 373 1.92 18.86 15.38
N ILE A 374 2.22 18.01 16.37
CA ILE A 374 1.23 17.10 16.98
C ILE A 374 0.02 17.84 17.54
N GLN A 375 0.22 19.04 18.11
CA GLN A 375 -0.84 19.85 18.69
C GLN A 375 -1.81 20.43 17.64
N SER A 376 -1.38 20.54 16.39
CA SER A 376 -2.19 21.07 15.29
C SER A 376 -2.84 19.96 14.46
N MET A 377 -2.41 18.70 14.63
CA MET A 377 -2.95 17.57 13.89
C MET A 377 -4.34 17.18 14.37
N GLU A 378 -5.20 16.79 13.42
CA GLU A 378 -6.50 16.19 13.69
C GLU A 378 -6.39 14.82 14.39
N PHE A 379 -7.37 14.49 15.22
CA PHE A 379 -7.47 13.24 15.99
C PHE A 379 -7.36 12.02 15.11
N ARG A 380 -8.01 12.02 13.94
CA ARG A 380 -7.88 10.90 12.97
C ARG A 380 -6.44 10.65 12.54
N HIS A 381 -5.63 11.70 12.41
CA HIS A 381 -4.22 11.59 12.03
C HIS A 381 -3.36 11.18 13.22
N THR A 382 -3.62 11.73 14.41
CA THR A 382 -2.94 11.33 15.66
C THR A 382 -3.20 9.87 15.98
N ARG A 383 -4.45 9.39 15.86
CA ARG A 383 -4.83 7.99 16.01
C ARG A 383 -4.04 7.11 15.04
N LEU A 384 -3.98 7.49 13.77
CA LEU A 384 -3.23 6.75 12.76
C LEU A 384 -1.72 6.73 13.08
N LEU A 385 -1.14 7.85 13.51
CA LEU A 385 0.27 7.94 13.92
C LEU A 385 0.57 6.99 15.08
N VAL A 386 -0.31 6.96 16.10
CA VAL A 386 -0.18 6.05 17.24
C VAL A 386 -0.22 4.59 16.79
N HIS A 387 -1.23 4.22 16.01
CA HIS A 387 -1.43 2.82 15.61
C HIS A 387 -0.39 2.32 14.62
N SER A 388 0.00 3.15 13.65
CA SER A 388 0.86 2.74 12.54
C SER A 388 2.34 2.92 12.82
N ILE A 389 2.73 3.86 13.69
CA ILE A 389 4.15 4.14 13.98
C ILE A 389 4.51 3.83 15.42
N LEU A 390 3.84 4.48 16.38
CA LEU A 390 4.29 4.45 17.78
C LEU A 390 4.13 3.08 18.42
N ILE A 391 3.01 2.40 18.21
CA ILE A 391 2.82 1.04 18.75
C ILE A 391 3.88 0.06 18.22
N PRO A 392 4.13 -0.04 16.89
CA PRO A 392 5.24 -0.84 16.37
C PRO A 392 6.61 -0.44 16.92
N LEU A 393 6.88 0.87 17.02
CA LEU A 393 8.13 1.41 17.54
C LEU A 393 8.38 0.98 18.98
N ILE A 394 7.42 1.18 19.88
CA ILE A 394 7.51 0.79 21.29
C ILE A 394 7.73 -0.73 21.41
N LYS A 395 6.99 -1.52 20.62
CA LYS A 395 7.10 -2.99 20.65
C LYS A 395 8.45 -3.50 20.14
N SER A 396 9.11 -2.75 19.26
CA SER A 396 10.34 -3.18 18.59
C SER A 396 11.60 -2.50 19.13
N CYS A 397 11.46 -1.50 20.02
CA CYS A 397 12.57 -0.71 20.55
C CYS A 397 13.46 -1.55 21.48
N PRO A 398 14.78 -1.66 21.20
CA PRO A 398 15.75 -2.29 22.10
C PRO A 398 15.77 -1.62 23.47
N LEU A 399 15.94 -2.41 24.54
CA LEU A 399 15.90 -1.91 25.92
C LEU A 399 16.94 -0.82 26.20
N ASP A 400 18.12 -0.94 25.62
CA ASP A 400 19.21 0.05 25.71
C ASP A 400 18.90 1.37 25.00
N MET A 401 17.87 1.39 24.16
CA MET A 401 17.44 2.56 23.38
C MET A 401 16.18 3.22 23.95
N TRP A 402 15.57 2.68 25.01
CA TRP A 402 14.30 3.16 25.54
C TRP A 402 14.35 4.60 26.04
N GLU A 403 15.37 4.98 26.81
CA GLU A 403 15.50 6.35 27.33
C GLU A 403 15.62 7.35 26.17
N VAL A 404 16.45 7.03 25.18
CA VAL A 404 16.68 7.88 24.02
C VAL A 404 15.39 8.00 23.19
N TRP A 405 14.74 6.88 22.84
CA TRP A 405 13.60 6.84 21.93
C TRP A 405 12.25 7.16 22.56
N LEU A 406 11.92 6.50 23.66
CA LEU A 406 10.58 6.56 24.20
C LEU A 406 10.33 7.86 24.95
N GLU A 407 11.31 8.37 25.71
CA GLU A 407 11.13 9.62 26.44
C GLU A 407 10.83 10.79 25.50
N ARG A 408 11.59 10.89 24.40
CA ARG A 408 11.49 11.97 23.40
C ARG A 408 10.16 11.94 22.63
N LEU A 409 9.63 10.77 22.35
CA LEU A 409 8.40 10.62 21.55
C LEU A 409 7.14 10.60 22.41
N LEU A 410 7.18 9.90 23.56
CA LEU A 410 5.98 9.67 24.37
C LEU A 410 5.61 10.87 25.24
N HIS A 411 6.59 11.62 25.77
CA HIS A 411 6.26 12.71 26.66
C HIS A 411 5.40 13.81 25.98
N PRO A 412 5.80 14.36 24.82
CA PRO A 412 4.98 15.37 24.14
C PRO A 412 3.63 14.83 23.67
N LEU A 413 3.61 13.56 23.23
CA LEU A 413 2.37 12.88 22.83
C LEU A 413 1.40 12.77 24.01
N PHE A 414 1.86 12.30 25.17
CA PHE A 414 0.99 12.12 26.35
C PHE A 414 0.49 13.46 26.89
N VAL A 415 1.33 14.50 26.88
CA VAL A 415 0.88 15.86 27.23
C VAL A 415 -0.24 16.31 26.28
N HIS A 416 -0.06 16.15 24.96
CA HIS A 416 -1.08 16.50 23.98
C HIS A 416 -2.36 15.67 24.15
N CYS A 417 -2.26 14.34 24.23
CA CYS A 417 -3.40 13.45 24.40
C CYS A 417 -4.16 13.74 25.69
N GLN A 418 -3.45 14.00 26.80
CA GLN A 418 -4.08 14.36 28.07
C GLN A 418 -4.88 15.66 27.94
N GLN A 419 -4.28 16.71 27.36
CA GLN A 419 -4.94 18.00 27.16
C GLN A 419 -6.18 17.84 26.28
N ALA A 420 -6.01 17.18 25.12
CA ALA A 420 -7.07 17.05 24.14
C ALA A 420 -8.24 16.19 24.67
N LEU A 421 -7.95 15.04 25.30
CA LEU A 421 -8.97 14.19 25.91
C LEU A 421 -9.67 14.90 27.07
N SER A 422 -8.93 15.61 27.93
CA SER A 422 -9.54 16.34 29.06
C SER A 422 -10.50 17.42 28.56
N CYS A 423 -10.09 18.20 27.54
CA CYS A 423 -10.95 19.20 26.91
C CYS A 423 -12.20 18.56 26.30
N SER A 424 -12.05 17.51 25.50
CA SER A 424 -13.18 16.88 24.81
C SER A 424 -14.16 16.19 25.76
N TRP A 425 -13.68 15.47 26.77
CA TRP A 425 -14.55 14.86 27.77
C TRP A 425 -15.25 15.90 28.66
N SER A 426 -14.55 16.96 29.05
CA SER A 426 -15.15 18.06 29.80
C SER A 426 -16.24 18.76 28.98
N SER A 427 -15.98 19.00 27.70
CA SER A 427 -16.96 19.55 26.77
C SER A 427 -18.18 18.65 26.62
N LEU A 428 -17.97 17.33 26.48
CA LEU A 428 -19.07 16.38 26.36
C LEU A 428 -19.97 16.38 27.61
N LEU A 429 -19.37 16.45 28.80
CA LEU A 429 -20.09 16.47 30.07
C LEU A 429 -20.87 17.77 30.31
N HIS A 430 -20.34 18.92 29.88
CA HIS A 430 -20.93 20.23 30.17
C HIS A 430 -21.80 20.79 29.06
N GLU A 431 -21.44 20.54 27.81
CA GLU A 431 -22.07 21.12 26.62
C GLU A 431 -22.84 20.06 25.80
N GLY A 432 -22.71 18.78 26.14
CA GLY A 432 -23.32 17.68 25.38
C GLY A 432 -22.62 17.38 24.06
N ARG A 433 -21.46 18.00 23.79
CA ARG A 433 -20.64 17.72 22.59
C ARG A 433 -19.19 17.53 22.93
N ALA A 434 -18.53 16.57 22.27
CA ALA A 434 -17.12 16.32 22.48
C ALA A 434 -16.22 17.44 21.93
N ASN A 435 -16.68 18.24 20.95
CA ASN A 435 -15.93 19.37 20.39
C ASN A 435 -14.47 18.97 20.07
N VAL A 436 -14.30 17.82 19.43
CA VAL A 436 -12.98 17.30 19.05
C VAL A 436 -12.29 18.35 18.17
N PRO A 437 -10.99 18.64 18.37
CA PRO A 437 -10.26 19.71 17.67
C PRO A 437 -10.03 19.46 16.16
N ASP A 438 -10.86 18.64 15.51
CA ASP A 438 -10.88 18.40 14.07
C ASP A 438 -11.50 19.60 13.34
N ASN A 439 -10.78 20.72 13.38
CA ASN A 439 -11.21 22.03 12.91
C ASN A 439 -11.50 22.11 11.39
N HIS A 440 -11.03 21.15 10.59
CA HIS A 440 -11.01 21.25 9.12
C HIS A 440 -11.85 20.19 8.39
N GLY A 441 -12.79 19.52 9.06
CA GLY A 441 -13.57 18.43 8.46
C GLY A 441 -15.08 18.46 8.66
N ILE A 442 -15.58 19.32 9.54
CA ILE A 442 -16.98 19.32 9.96
C ILE A 442 -17.68 20.55 9.38
N LEU A 443 -17.93 20.53 8.08
CA LEU A 443 -18.80 21.52 7.44
C LEU A 443 -20.23 21.28 7.91
N THR A 444 -20.80 22.27 8.61
CA THR A 444 -22.21 22.57 8.89
C THR A 444 -23.24 21.57 8.31
N GLY A 445 -23.24 20.34 8.82
CA GLY A 445 -24.32 19.36 8.62
C GLY A 445 -25.40 19.58 9.68
N SER A 446 -26.43 18.73 9.70
CA SER A 446 -27.32 18.65 10.86
C SER A 446 -26.48 18.35 12.11
N ASP A 447 -26.63 19.13 13.18
CA ASP A 447 -25.84 19.03 14.43
C ASP A 447 -25.68 17.59 14.95
N LEU A 448 -26.72 16.76 14.80
CA LEU A 448 -26.71 15.35 15.22
C LEU A 448 -25.68 14.47 14.48
N LYS A 449 -25.44 14.72 13.18
CA LYS A 449 -24.44 13.95 12.42
C LYS A 449 -23.02 14.33 12.83
N VAL A 450 -22.83 15.60 13.13
CA VAL A 450 -21.56 16.14 13.62
C VAL A 450 -21.23 15.55 14.98
N GLU A 451 -22.18 15.55 15.91
CA GLU A 451 -22.05 14.98 17.25
C GLU A 451 -21.64 13.49 17.20
N VAL A 452 -22.35 12.66 16.43
CA VAL A 452 -22.03 11.23 16.29
C VAL A 452 -20.65 10.99 15.66
N MET A 453 -20.19 11.88 14.79
CA MET A 453 -18.84 11.79 14.22
C MET A 453 -17.78 12.17 15.24
N GLU A 454 -18.00 13.26 16.00
CA GLU A 454 -17.12 13.69 17.08
C GLU A 454 -16.97 12.61 18.17
N GLU A 455 -18.06 11.94 18.56
CA GLU A 455 -18.00 10.86 19.55
C GLU A 455 -17.22 9.62 19.10
N LYS A 456 -17.16 9.36 17.78
CA LYS A 456 -16.51 8.17 17.21
C LYS A 456 -15.03 8.36 16.88
N LEU A 457 -14.59 9.60 16.72
CA LEU A 457 -13.20 9.96 16.43
C LEU A 457 -12.33 9.73 17.66
#